data_AF-A0A7R5YLD4-F1
#
_entry.id   AF-A0A7R5YLD4-F1
#
_cell.length_a   1.000
_cell.length_b   1.000
_cell.length_c   1.000
_cell.angle_alpha   90.00
_cell.angle_beta   90.00
_cell.angle_gamma   90.00
#
_symmetry.space_group_name_H-M   'P 1'
#
loop_
_entity.id
_entity.type
_entity.pdbx_description
1 polymer ?
#
loop_
_entity_poly.entity_id
_entity_poly.type
_entity_poly.pdbx_seq_one_letter_code
_entity_poly.pdbx_strand_id
1 'polypeptide(L)'
;KSYPTNGEFICPSSGKPCSCGQDKVHNCENFANGASNGEHRSVSYNEIDGSLYKEKELIFPPELVLRNNLPLQLRGFGGISWYRPLKLKHLLDLKSLHPAAKLVLGNTEVGIEVNFKNAQYPILISVTHVSELNVLSIKENGLEIGSSVRLSRLQEVLSKVIAEREIHETSSCRAISEQLKWFAGKQVKNVASVGGNICT
;
A
#
# COMPACT_ATOMS: atom_id res chain seq x y z
N LYS A 1 16.54 -9.32 19.67
CA LYS A 1 16.51 -10.55 18.85
C LYS A 1 17.78 -10.56 18.03
N SER A 2 18.51 -11.68 18.11
CA SER A 2 19.88 -11.89 17.65
C SER A 2 20.08 -11.57 16.17
N TYR A 3 21.14 -10.82 15.88
CA TYR A 3 21.67 -10.65 14.52
C TYR A 3 22.15 -12.02 14.00
N PRO A 4 21.92 -12.37 12.71
CA PRO A 4 22.52 -13.57 12.14
C PRO A 4 24.04 -13.39 12.11
N THR A 5 24.72 -14.17 12.94
CA THR A 5 26.16 -14.40 12.86
C THR A 5 26.41 -15.41 11.75
N ASN A 6 27.33 -15.08 10.84
CA ASN A 6 27.81 -15.82 9.66
C ASN A 6 27.02 -15.59 8.37
N GLY A 7 27.76 -15.38 7.27
CA GLY A 7 27.30 -14.99 5.93
C GLY A 7 26.39 -15.98 5.20
N GLU A 8 25.24 -16.29 5.78
CA GLU A 8 24.16 -17.00 5.10
C GLU A 8 23.59 -16.13 3.99
N PHE A 9 23.55 -16.68 2.77
CA PHE A 9 22.95 -16.05 1.61
C PHE A 9 21.45 -15.79 1.87
N ILE A 10 21.05 -14.52 1.84
CA ILE A 10 19.65 -14.11 1.96
C ILE A 10 19.03 -14.17 0.57
N CYS A 11 17.95 -14.95 0.43
CA CYS A 11 17.20 -15.08 -0.81
C CYS A 11 16.61 -13.73 -1.24
N PRO A 12 16.90 -13.23 -2.45
CA PRO A 12 16.28 -12.02 -2.98
C PRO A 12 14.75 -12.11 -3.07
N SER A 13 14.19 -13.30 -3.24
CA SER A 13 12.74 -13.48 -3.37
C SER A 13 12.00 -13.53 -2.03
N SER A 14 12.66 -13.95 -0.94
CA SER A 14 11.99 -14.19 0.36
C SER A 14 12.50 -13.35 1.52
N GLY A 15 13.67 -12.71 1.40
CA GLY A 15 14.30 -11.98 2.49
C GLY A 15 14.71 -12.82 3.68
N LYS A 16 14.74 -14.14 3.50
CA LYS A 16 15.15 -15.12 4.51
C LYS A 16 16.40 -15.86 4.03
N PRO A 17 17.18 -16.44 4.96
CA PRO A 17 18.23 -17.39 4.58
C PRO A 17 17.66 -18.48 3.67
N CYS A 18 18.31 -18.75 2.53
CA CYS A 18 17.98 -19.89 1.67
C CYS A 18 19.24 -20.61 1.21
N SER A 19 19.08 -21.90 0.88
CA SER A 19 20.11 -22.69 0.20
C SER A 19 20.15 -22.45 -1.31
N CYS A 20 19.28 -21.57 -1.83
CA CYS A 20 19.11 -21.32 -3.26
C CYS A 20 20.29 -20.62 -3.95
N GLY A 21 21.32 -20.20 -3.20
CA GLY A 21 22.58 -19.67 -3.72
C GLY A 21 23.76 -20.67 -3.70
N GLN A 22 23.53 -21.95 -3.37
CA GLN A 22 24.62 -22.96 -3.29
C GLN A 22 24.94 -23.65 -4.62
N ASP A 23 24.18 -23.40 -5.69
CA ASP A 23 24.50 -23.95 -7.00
C ASP A 23 25.64 -23.14 -7.65
N LYS A 24 26.75 -23.85 -7.92
CA LYS A 24 27.97 -23.33 -8.56
C LYS A 24 27.62 -22.72 -9.92
N VAL A 25 27.47 -21.41 -9.98
CA VAL A 25 27.54 -20.66 -11.24
C VAL A 25 28.99 -20.70 -11.69
N HIS A 26 29.25 -21.38 -12.81
CA HIS A 26 30.54 -21.34 -13.51
C HIS A 26 30.83 -19.89 -13.92
N ASN A 27 31.65 -19.19 -13.14
CA ASN A 27 32.26 -17.91 -13.53
C ASN A 27 33.40 -18.18 -14.51
N CYS A 28 33.38 -17.54 -15.68
CA CYS A 28 34.61 -17.26 -16.41
C CYS A 28 35.13 -15.87 -15.97
N GLU A 29 36.36 -15.94 -15.47
CA GLU A 29 37.39 -14.94 -15.16
C GLU A 29 37.32 -13.58 -15.91
N ASN A 30 37.81 -12.43 -15.41
CA ASN A 30 39.09 -12.19 -14.73
C ASN A 30 39.07 -10.88 -13.90
N PHE A 31 39.86 -10.87 -12.81
CA PHE A 31 40.14 -9.69 -11.99
C PHE A 31 41.30 -8.87 -12.56
N ALA A 32 41.22 -7.54 -12.47
CA ALA A 32 42.40 -6.68 -12.36
C ALA A 32 42.18 -5.64 -11.25
N ASN A 33 43.22 -5.50 -10.41
CA ASN A 33 43.28 -4.78 -9.13
C ASN A 33 43.21 -3.25 -9.22
N GLY A 34 42.77 -2.59 -8.14
CA GLY A 34 43.03 -1.17 -7.87
C GLY A 34 42.38 -0.67 -6.57
N ALA A 35 43.14 0.04 -5.74
CA ALA A 35 42.90 0.31 -4.31
C ALA A 35 41.93 1.47 -3.95
N SER A 36 41.46 1.40 -2.70
CA SER A 36 40.79 2.38 -1.80
C SER A 36 40.53 3.83 -2.25
N ASN A 37 39.26 4.26 -2.19
CA ASN A 37 38.77 5.30 -1.27
C ASN A 37 37.23 5.35 -1.27
N GLY A 38 36.64 5.78 -0.15
CA GLY A 38 35.21 5.68 0.12
C GLY A 38 34.35 6.49 -0.84
N GLU A 39 33.61 5.80 -1.69
CA GLU A 39 32.55 6.38 -2.53
C GLU A 39 31.32 5.46 -2.44
N HIS A 40 30.13 6.06 -2.39
CA HIS A 40 28.88 5.33 -2.53
C HIS A 40 28.99 4.45 -3.78
N ARG A 41 29.05 3.12 -3.61
CA ARG A 41 28.95 2.19 -4.72
C ARG A 41 27.61 2.41 -5.39
N SER A 42 27.62 3.10 -6.52
CA SER A 42 26.57 2.99 -7.53
C SER A 42 26.35 1.49 -7.73
N VAL A 43 25.12 1.03 -7.51
CA VAL A 43 24.75 -0.34 -7.89
C VAL A 43 24.95 -0.39 -9.39
N SER A 44 25.99 -1.13 -9.80
CA SER A 44 26.36 -1.33 -11.20
C SER A 44 25.09 -1.63 -11.99
N TYR A 45 24.80 -0.78 -12.97
CA TYR A 45 23.81 -1.07 -13.99
C TYR A 45 24.31 -2.34 -14.68
N ASN A 46 23.75 -3.49 -14.29
CA ASN A 46 24.02 -4.72 -15.01
C ASN A 46 23.48 -4.53 -16.43
N GLU A 47 24.32 -4.76 -17.44
CA GLU A 47 23.96 -4.82 -18.85
C GLU A 47 23.10 -6.07 -19.14
N ILE A 48 21.97 -6.21 -18.44
CA ILE A 48 21.11 -7.37 -18.64
C ILE A 48 20.22 -7.10 -19.83
N ASP A 49 20.40 -7.90 -20.88
CA ASP A 49 19.48 -7.99 -22.01
C ASP A 49 18.06 -8.31 -21.51
N GLY A 50 17.20 -7.29 -21.51
CA GLY A 50 15.81 -7.36 -21.05
C GLY A 50 14.97 -8.39 -21.82
N SER A 51 15.41 -8.86 -22.97
CA SER A 51 14.70 -9.84 -23.79
C SER A 51 14.76 -11.27 -23.23
N LEU A 52 15.70 -11.57 -22.33
CA LEU A 52 15.84 -12.86 -21.64
C LEU A 52 14.81 -13.08 -20.50
N TYR A 53 14.08 -12.03 -20.12
CA TYR A 53 13.11 -12.05 -19.02
C TYR A 53 11.66 -12.20 -19.48
N LYS A 54 11.39 -12.90 -20.59
CA LYS A 54 10.01 -13.14 -21.06
C LYS A 54 9.09 -13.80 -20.03
N GLU A 55 9.65 -14.47 -19.00
CA GLU A 55 8.88 -15.22 -17.99
C GLU A 55 9.26 -14.89 -16.54
N LYS A 56 9.93 -13.77 -16.26
CA LYS A 56 10.35 -13.44 -14.89
C LYS A 56 9.84 -12.08 -14.47
N GLU A 57 8.80 -12.09 -13.63
CA GLU A 57 8.31 -10.90 -12.96
C GLU A 57 9.37 -10.32 -11.99
N LEU A 58 9.28 -9.03 -11.74
CA LEU A 58 10.12 -8.38 -10.74
C LEU A 58 9.79 -8.93 -9.35
N ILE A 59 10.84 -9.31 -8.61
CA ILE A 59 10.71 -9.71 -7.22
C ILE A 59 10.35 -8.50 -6.35
N PHE A 60 9.46 -8.70 -5.37
CA PHE A 60 9.17 -7.68 -4.39
C PHE A 60 10.36 -7.52 -3.43
N PRO A 61 10.86 -6.29 -3.16
CA PRO A 61 12.04 -6.08 -2.33
C PRO A 61 11.88 -6.70 -0.92
N PRO A 62 12.76 -7.64 -0.53
CA PRO A 62 12.79 -8.23 0.81
C PRO A 62 12.71 -7.25 1.97
N GLU A 63 13.40 -6.13 1.85
CA GLU A 63 13.52 -5.10 2.88
C GLU A 63 12.15 -4.48 3.19
N LEU A 64 11.26 -4.41 2.20
CA LEU A 64 9.91 -3.90 2.35
C LEU A 64 8.97 -4.93 2.99
N VAL A 65 9.20 -6.23 2.77
CA VAL A 65 8.44 -7.31 3.43
C VAL A 65 8.72 -7.32 4.93
N LEU A 66 9.99 -7.12 5.30
CA LEU A 66 10.45 -7.12 6.70
C LEU A 66 10.18 -5.80 7.42
N ARG A 67 9.67 -4.77 6.72
CA ARG A 67 9.48 -3.44 7.28
C ARG A 67 8.30 -3.41 8.24
N ASN A 68 8.57 -2.98 9.48
CA ASN A 68 7.51 -2.67 10.43
C ASN A 68 6.83 -1.34 10.10
N ASN A 69 5.52 -1.30 10.24
CA ASN A 69 4.78 -0.04 10.16
C ASN A 69 5.05 0.80 11.42
N LEU A 70 5.48 2.04 11.23
CA LEU A 70 5.73 3.01 12.29
C LEU A 70 4.76 4.21 12.17
N PRO A 71 4.28 4.79 13.28
CA PRO A 71 3.62 6.08 13.20
C PRO A 71 4.55 7.11 12.56
N LEU A 72 4.03 7.97 11.69
CA LEU A 72 4.84 9.00 11.02
C LEU A 72 4.25 10.39 11.25
N GLN A 73 5.14 11.36 11.36
CA GLN A 73 4.83 12.78 11.30
C GLN A 73 5.85 13.42 10.36
N LEU A 74 5.36 14.04 9.28
CA LEU A 74 6.18 14.69 8.28
C LEU A 74 5.79 16.17 8.22
N ARG A 75 6.78 17.03 8.01
CA ARG A 75 6.57 18.46 7.74
C ARG A 75 6.95 18.72 6.29
N GLY A 76 6.02 19.28 5.54
CA GLY A 76 6.21 19.69 4.16
C GLY A 76 6.44 21.20 4.03
N PHE A 77 6.68 21.63 2.80
CA PHE A 77 6.73 23.04 2.44
C PHE A 77 5.40 23.75 2.76
N GLY A 78 5.45 25.06 3.01
CA GLY A 78 4.26 25.85 3.33
C GLY A 78 3.65 25.54 4.70
N GLY A 79 4.38 24.87 5.60
CA GLY A 79 3.91 24.56 6.95
C GLY A 79 2.96 23.36 7.05
N ILE A 80 2.77 22.61 5.96
CA ILE A 80 1.90 21.43 5.94
C ILE A 80 2.47 20.35 6.87
N SER A 81 1.62 19.81 7.73
CA SER A 81 1.94 18.67 8.60
C SER A 81 1.11 17.45 8.18
N TRP A 82 1.79 16.33 7.96
CA TRP A 82 1.16 15.06 7.59
C TRP A 82 1.39 14.00 8.67
N TYR A 83 0.31 13.40 9.15
CA TYR A 83 0.34 12.38 10.19
C TYR A 83 -0.12 11.03 9.66
N ARG A 84 0.52 9.95 10.11
CA ARG A 84 0.10 8.56 9.88
C ARG A 84 -0.04 7.83 11.21
N PRO A 85 -1.21 7.87 11.86
CA PRO A 85 -1.51 7.00 12.99
C PRO A 85 -1.62 5.53 12.53
N LEU A 86 -1.34 4.61 13.45
CA LEU A 86 -1.53 3.17 13.26
C LEU A 86 -2.68 2.59 14.10
N LYS A 87 -3.24 3.37 15.03
CA LYS A 87 -4.29 2.96 15.97
C LYS A 87 -5.45 3.93 15.89
N LEU A 88 -6.67 3.42 16.03
CA LEU A 88 -7.88 4.25 16.01
C LEU A 88 -7.84 5.35 17.09
N LYS A 89 -7.40 5.01 18.31
CA LYS A 89 -7.26 5.99 19.40
C LYS A 89 -6.42 7.20 18.99
N HIS A 90 -5.24 6.99 18.41
CA HIS A 90 -4.37 8.09 18.00
C HIS A 90 -4.96 8.92 16.85
N LEU A 91 -5.72 8.28 15.95
CA LEU A 91 -6.47 9.01 14.92
C LEU A 91 -7.50 9.95 15.56
N LEU A 92 -8.27 9.45 16.53
CA LEU A 92 -9.28 10.24 17.24
C LEU A 92 -8.63 11.38 18.03
N ASP A 93 -7.52 11.11 18.73
CA ASP A 93 -6.75 12.13 19.46
C ASP A 93 -6.26 13.24 18.52
N LEU A 94 -5.68 12.87 17.36
CA LEU A 94 -5.24 13.84 16.33
C LEU A 94 -6.42 14.64 15.77
N LYS A 95 -7.56 14.00 15.51
CA LYS A 95 -8.75 14.66 14.99
C LYS A 95 -9.39 15.59 16.03
N SER A 96 -9.32 15.25 17.32
CA SER A 96 -9.76 16.12 18.42
C SER A 96 -8.84 17.33 18.58
N LEU A 97 -7.52 17.13 18.47
CA LEU A 97 -6.54 18.22 18.55
C LEU A 97 -6.60 19.15 17.33
N HIS A 98 -6.93 18.58 16.17
CA HIS A 98 -7.03 19.31 14.90
C HIS A 98 -8.39 19.02 14.22
N PRO A 99 -9.49 19.64 14.69
CA PRO A 99 -10.82 19.38 14.14
C PRO A 99 -10.93 19.68 12.64
N ALA A 100 -10.19 20.67 12.14
CA ALA A 100 -10.13 21.03 10.72
C ALA A 100 -9.21 20.12 9.88
N ALA A 101 -8.46 19.19 10.47
CA ALA A 101 -7.56 18.32 9.73
C ALA A 101 -8.34 17.46 8.72
N LYS A 102 -7.85 17.40 7.47
CA LYS A 102 -8.44 16.58 6.43
C LYS A 102 -7.93 15.15 6.57
N LEU A 103 -8.86 14.20 6.63
CA LEU A 103 -8.52 12.77 6.59
C LEU A 103 -8.24 12.38 5.14
N VAL A 104 -7.13 11.70 4.91
CA VAL A 104 -6.67 11.34 3.56
C VAL A 104 -6.45 9.83 3.45
N LEU A 105 -6.90 9.27 2.33
CA LEU A 105 -6.59 7.89 1.94
C LEU A 105 -6.10 7.87 0.49
N GLY A 106 -7.02 7.73 -0.48
CA GLY A 106 -6.67 7.68 -1.91
C GLY A 106 -6.29 9.02 -2.53
N ASN A 107 -6.50 10.12 -1.81
CA ASN A 107 -6.29 11.51 -2.27
C ASN A 107 -7.06 11.90 -3.55
N THR A 108 -8.05 11.12 -3.96
CA THR A 108 -8.78 11.30 -5.22
C THR A 108 -9.71 12.51 -5.22
N GLU A 109 -10.18 12.95 -4.05
CA GLU A 109 -10.92 14.23 -3.89
C GLU A 109 -10.01 15.34 -3.39
N VAL A 110 -9.30 15.10 -2.27
CA VAL A 110 -8.45 16.13 -1.62
C VAL A 110 -7.42 16.70 -2.61
N GLY A 111 -6.85 15.87 -3.48
CA GLY A 111 -5.96 16.33 -4.54
C GLY A 111 -6.64 17.25 -5.56
N ILE A 112 -7.92 17.02 -5.88
CA ILE A 112 -8.70 17.89 -6.77
C ILE A 112 -9.03 19.21 -6.06
N GLU A 113 -9.45 19.17 -4.80
CA GLU A 113 -9.74 20.36 -4.00
C GLU A 113 -8.51 21.29 -3.93
N VAL A 114 -7.33 20.73 -3.66
CA VAL A 114 -6.09 21.51 -3.55
C VAL A 114 -5.66 22.06 -4.92
N ASN A 115 -5.66 21.24 -5.97
CA ASN A 115 -5.10 21.64 -7.27
C ASN A 115 -6.04 22.51 -8.12
N PHE A 116 -7.36 22.33 -7.99
CA PHE A 116 -8.34 22.96 -8.88
C PHE A 116 -9.35 23.85 -8.15
N LYS A 117 -9.52 23.68 -6.83
CA LYS A 117 -10.42 24.51 -6.01
C LYS A 117 -9.67 25.44 -5.04
N ASN A 118 -8.34 25.51 -5.14
CA ASN A 118 -7.46 26.29 -4.26
C ASN A 118 -7.67 26.03 -2.75
N ALA A 119 -8.13 24.83 -2.38
CA ALA A 119 -8.33 24.47 -0.99
C ALA A 119 -6.98 24.34 -0.27
N GLN A 120 -6.92 24.78 0.98
CA GLN A 120 -5.70 24.76 1.79
C GLN A 120 -5.91 23.87 3.02
N TYR A 121 -5.11 22.81 3.12
CA TYR A 121 -5.16 21.85 4.22
C TYR A 121 -3.81 21.77 4.93
N PRO A 122 -3.58 22.61 5.96
CA PRO A 122 -2.30 22.63 6.66
C PRO A 122 -2.04 21.36 7.48
N ILE A 123 -3.09 20.59 7.80
CA ILE A 123 -2.98 19.34 8.56
C ILE A 123 -3.71 18.23 7.83
N LEU A 124 -2.95 17.20 7.46
CA LEU A 124 -3.42 16.01 6.78
C LEU A 124 -3.19 14.79 7.67
N ILE A 125 -4.19 13.92 7.78
CA ILE A 125 -4.07 12.69 8.56
C ILE A 125 -4.38 11.50 7.65
N SER A 126 -3.38 10.67 7.38
CA SER A 126 -3.54 9.43 6.64
C SER A 126 -4.21 8.36 7.50
N VAL A 127 -5.34 7.84 7.04
CA VAL A 127 -6.10 6.79 7.74
C VAL A 127 -5.85 5.38 7.19
N THR A 128 -4.92 5.25 6.24
CA THR A 128 -4.64 4.00 5.52
C THR A 128 -4.22 2.84 6.43
N HIS A 129 -3.52 3.13 7.53
CA HIS A 129 -2.92 2.11 8.41
C HIS A 129 -3.72 1.87 9.70
N VAL A 130 -4.92 2.43 9.83
CA VAL A 130 -5.81 2.14 10.95
C VAL A 130 -6.61 0.89 10.61
N SER A 131 -6.29 -0.21 11.28
CA SER A 131 -6.83 -1.55 11.00
C SER A 131 -8.35 -1.61 11.04
N GLU A 132 -8.95 -0.97 12.04
CA GLU A 132 -10.37 -0.95 12.32
C GLU A 132 -11.17 -0.34 11.16
N LEU A 133 -10.57 0.63 10.45
CA LEU A 133 -11.20 1.27 9.29
C LEU A 133 -11.06 0.45 8.01
N ASN A 134 -10.22 -0.59 7.99
CA ASN A 134 -10.01 -1.45 6.84
C ASN A 134 -10.74 -2.80 6.97
N VAL A 135 -11.58 -2.97 8.00
CA VAL A 135 -12.40 -4.17 8.16
C VAL A 135 -13.36 -4.31 6.98
N LEU A 136 -13.45 -5.51 6.43
CA LEU A 136 -14.48 -5.87 5.47
C LEU A 136 -14.90 -7.30 5.78
N SER A 137 -16.06 -7.44 6.45
CA SER A 137 -16.54 -8.73 6.95
C SER A 137 -17.94 -9.04 6.43
N ILE A 138 -18.16 -10.30 6.08
CA ILE A 138 -19.47 -10.84 5.71
C ILE A 138 -20.06 -11.43 6.98
N LYS A 139 -21.16 -10.86 7.47
CA LYS A 139 -21.90 -11.32 8.66
C LYS A 139 -23.19 -12.01 8.22
N GLU A 140 -23.84 -12.71 9.14
CA GLU A 140 -25.12 -13.38 8.87
C GLU A 140 -26.17 -12.38 8.35
N ASN A 141 -26.26 -11.21 9.01
CA ASN A 141 -27.25 -10.17 8.74
C ASN A 141 -26.76 -9.03 7.81
N GLY A 142 -25.61 -9.16 7.14
CA GLY A 142 -25.15 -8.15 6.19
C GLY A 142 -23.63 -8.01 6.08
N LEU A 143 -23.18 -6.89 5.49
CA LEU A 143 -21.77 -6.57 5.33
C LEU A 143 -21.35 -5.46 6.29
N GLU A 144 -20.24 -5.67 6.99
CA GLU A 144 -19.56 -4.60 7.72
C GLU A 144 -18.40 -4.09 6.86
N ILE A 145 -18.48 -2.81 6.51
CA ILE A 145 -17.55 -2.16 5.59
C ILE A 145 -16.89 -0.99 6.32
N GLY A 146 -15.59 -1.13 6.57
CA GLY A 146 -14.76 -0.09 7.13
C GLY A 146 -14.59 1.08 6.15
N SER A 147 -14.51 2.30 6.68
CA SER A 147 -14.46 3.51 5.86
C SER A 147 -13.23 3.59 4.95
N SER A 148 -12.13 2.93 5.31
CA SER A 148 -10.88 2.90 4.55
C SER A 148 -10.83 1.80 3.48
N VAL A 149 -11.85 0.96 3.39
CA VAL A 149 -11.94 -0.09 2.35
C VAL A 149 -11.90 0.55 0.97
N ARG A 150 -11.00 0.05 0.11
CA ARG A 150 -10.87 0.48 -1.29
C ARG A 150 -12.08 0.03 -2.11
N LEU A 151 -12.51 0.84 -3.08
CA LEU A 151 -13.65 0.50 -3.93
C LEU A 151 -13.43 -0.77 -4.75
N SER A 152 -12.19 -1.02 -5.22
CA SER A 152 -11.88 -2.28 -5.91
C SER A 152 -12.04 -3.50 -5.00
N ARG A 153 -11.60 -3.40 -3.74
CA ARG A 153 -11.77 -4.46 -2.76
C ARG A 153 -13.24 -4.69 -2.39
N LEU A 154 -14.02 -3.61 -2.27
CA LEU A 154 -15.47 -3.72 -2.07
C LEU A 154 -16.11 -4.44 -3.26
N GLN A 155 -15.75 -4.08 -4.49
CA GLN A 155 -16.28 -4.71 -5.71
C GLN A 155 -16.03 -6.22 -5.77
N GLU A 156 -14.83 -6.67 -5.38
CA GLU A 156 -14.50 -8.10 -5.26
C GLU A 156 -15.42 -8.82 -4.27
N VAL A 157 -15.61 -8.25 -3.07
CA VAL A 157 -16.43 -8.87 -2.03
C VAL A 157 -17.91 -8.87 -2.39
N LEU A 158 -18.43 -7.79 -2.98
CA LEU A 158 -19.80 -7.76 -3.47
C LEU A 158 -20.05 -8.84 -4.52
N SER A 159 -19.11 -9.03 -5.45
CA SER A 159 -19.22 -10.07 -6.48
C SER A 159 -19.29 -11.47 -5.86
N LYS A 160 -18.48 -11.73 -4.83
CA LYS A 160 -18.51 -12.98 -4.06
C LYS A 160 -19.86 -13.18 -3.37
N VAL A 161 -20.34 -12.18 -2.63
CA VAL A 161 -21.61 -12.25 -1.88
C VAL A 161 -22.80 -12.47 -2.81
N ILE A 162 -22.82 -11.81 -3.97
CA ILE A 162 -23.87 -11.95 -4.99
C ILE A 162 -23.91 -13.37 -5.58
N ALA A 163 -22.77 -14.04 -5.67
CA ALA A 163 -22.66 -15.40 -6.20
C ALA A 163 -23.01 -16.47 -5.15
N GLU A 164 -22.74 -16.22 -3.87
CA GLU A 164 -22.88 -17.20 -2.78
C GLU A 164 -24.23 -17.14 -2.04
N ARG A 165 -24.92 -15.99 -2.06
CA ARG A 165 -26.17 -15.77 -1.32
C ARG A 165 -27.40 -15.71 -2.21
N GLU A 166 -28.56 -15.91 -1.59
CA GLU A 166 -29.85 -15.90 -2.27
C GLU A 166 -30.15 -14.54 -2.90
N ILE A 167 -30.94 -14.55 -3.99
CA ILE A 167 -31.24 -13.35 -4.77
C ILE A 167 -31.92 -12.28 -3.90
N HIS A 168 -32.83 -12.70 -3.01
CA HIS A 168 -33.56 -11.79 -2.14
C HIS A 168 -32.70 -11.15 -1.04
N GLU A 169 -31.56 -11.75 -0.69
CA GLU A 169 -30.62 -11.22 0.31
C GLU A 169 -29.60 -10.22 -0.29
N THR A 170 -29.44 -10.22 -1.62
CA THR A 170 -28.32 -9.54 -2.29
C THR A 170 -28.73 -8.28 -3.07
N SER A 171 -29.97 -7.80 -2.92
CA SER A 171 -30.51 -6.66 -3.67
C SER A 171 -29.62 -5.40 -3.57
N SER A 172 -29.26 -4.97 -2.35
CA SER A 172 -28.36 -3.83 -2.13
C SER A 172 -26.96 -4.08 -2.69
N CYS A 173 -26.45 -5.31 -2.55
CA CYS A 173 -25.13 -5.66 -3.08
C CYS A 173 -25.08 -5.53 -4.61
N ARG A 174 -26.13 -6.01 -5.31
CA ARG A 174 -26.25 -5.91 -6.76
C ARG A 174 -26.33 -4.45 -7.22
N ALA A 175 -27.13 -3.63 -6.52
CA ALA A 175 -27.24 -2.21 -6.81
C ALA A 175 -25.88 -1.50 -6.69
N ILE A 176 -25.17 -1.71 -5.58
CA ILE A 176 -23.84 -1.10 -5.38
C ILE A 176 -22.84 -1.61 -6.43
N SER A 177 -22.86 -2.92 -6.73
CA SER A 177 -21.96 -3.52 -7.72
C SER A 177 -22.16 -2.93 -9.12
N GLU A 178 -23.41 -2.68 -9.54
CA GLU A 178 -23.69 -2.10 -10.85
C GLU A 178 -23.23 -0.64 -10.93
N GLN A 179 -23.35 0.14 -9.87
CA GLN A 179 -22.79 1.49 -9.82
C GLN A 179 -21.25 1.45 -9.89
N LEU A 180 -20.60 0.55 -9.14
CA LEU A 180 -19.14 0.43 -9.13
C LEU A 180 -18.54 -0.08 -10.45
N LYS A 181 -19.33 -0.77 -11.27
CA LYS A 181 -18.93 -1.21 -12.61
C LYS A 181 -18.58 -0.04 -13.52
N TRP A 182 -19.39 1.02 -13.47
CA TRP A 182 -19.23 2.23 -14.29
C TRP A 182 -18.50 3.36 -13.56
N PHE A 183 -18.20 3.19 -12.28
CA PHE A 183 -17.48 4.18 -11.49
C PHE A 183 -15.98 4.18 -11.79
N ALA A 184 -15.54 5.18 -12.57
CA ALA A 184 -14.14 5.50 -12.84
C ALA A 184 -13.27 4.32 -13.35
N GLY A 185 -11.98 4.59 -13.57
CA GLY A 185 -11.00 3.56 -13.93
C GLY A 185 -10.55 2.71 -12.73
N LYS A 186 -9.93 1.55 -13.02
CA LYS A 186 -9.35 0.67 -11.99
C LYS A 186 -8.31 1.39 -11.12
N GLN A 187 -7.56 2.32 -11.70
CA GLN A 187 -6.56 3.15 -11.03
C GLN A 187 -7.19 3.94 -9.87
N VAL A 188 -8.33 4.58 -10.13
CA VAL A 188 -9.08 5.34 -9.12
C VAL A 188 -9.66 4.38 -8.09
N LYS A 189 -10.34 3.31 -8.53
CA LYS A 189 -10.96 2.35 -7.61
C LYS A 189 -9.98 1.64 -6.67
N ASN A 190 -8.73 1.47 -7.10
CA ASN A 190 -7.65 0.88 -6.30
C ASN A 190 -7.17 1.77 -5.15
N VAL A 191 -7.48 3.07 -5.16
CA VAL A 191 -7.03 4.01 -4.12
C VAL A 191 -8.20 4.72 -3.43
N ALA A 192 -9.30 4.97 -4.14
CA ALA A 192 -10.51 5.55 -3.57
C ALA A 192 -11.11 4.63 -2.52
N SER A 193 -11.53 5.20 -1.40
CA SER A 193 -12.15 4.49 -0.27
C SER A 193 -13.63 4.76 -0.18
N VAL A 194 -14.38 3.81 0.40
CA VAL A 194 -15.83 3.92 0.65
C VAL A 194 -16.16 5.17 1.48
N GLY A 195 -15.52 5.37 2.62
CA GLY A 195 -15.77 6.53 3.49
C GLY A 195 -15.39 7.86 2.84
N GLY A 196 -14.29 7.86 2.07
CA GLY A 196 -13.92 9.01 1.25
C GLY A 196 -15.00 9.38 0.23
N ASN A 197 -15.63 8.39 -0.40
CA ASN A 197 -16.72 8.61 -1.36
C ASN A 197 -18.02 9.09 -0.69
N ILE A 198 -18.32 8.63 0.54
CA ILE A 198 -19.51 9.05 1.30
C ILE A 198 -19.38 10.47 1.86
N CYS A 199 -18.18 10.84 2.33
CA CYS A 199 -17.93 12.13 2.99
C CYS A 199 -17.57 13.27 2.03
N THR A 200 -17.55 13.01 0.72
CA THR A 200 -17.27 13.99 -0.34
C THR A 200 -18.58 14.41 -0.99
#